data_AF-A0A2M7C7U3-F1
#
_entry.id   AF-A0A2M7C7U3-F1
#
_cell.length_a   1.000
_cell.length_b   1.000
_cell.length_c   1.000
_cell.angle_alpha   90.00
_cell.angle_beta   90.00
_cell.angle_gamma   90.00
#
_symmetry.space_group_name_H-M   'P 1'
#
loop_
_entity.id
_entity.type
_entity.pdbx_description
1 polymer ?
#
loop_
_entity_poly.entity_id
_entity_poly.type
_entity_poly.pdbx_seq_one_letter_code
_entity_poly.pdbx_strand_id
1 'polypeptide(L)'
;LYSSAGTLSAGAVINEINSGIDFLNHSGHGNYNLLDPVFNISNVFSLSNTKPFVTASIGCYAGSFDNKNEHGGDVGDCIGEYFVKESAGGAAFMGNSRYGWFEEEDATKYSGEFMVAFYDALFNSGMTRLGEAFAKSK
;
A
#
# COMPACT_ATOMS: atom_id res chain seq x y z
N LEU A 1 6.05 1.18 -11.33
CA LEU A 1 7.00 0.09 -11.67
C LEU A 1 6.20 -1.19 -11.82
N TYR A 2 6.51 -2.04 -12.81
CA TYR A 2 5.70 -3.21 -13.15
C TYR A 2 6.58 -4.44 -13.44
N SER A 3 6.19 -5.60 -12.90
CA SER A 3 6.86 -6.89 -13.18
C SER A 3 6.81 -7.24 -14.67
N SER A 4 5.65 -7.04 -15.31
CA SER A 4 5.44 -7.31 -16.74
C SER A 4 6.35 -6.47 -17.66
N ALA A 5 6.78 -5.31 -17.20
CA ALA A 5 7.70 -4.43 -17.91
C ALA A 5 9.18 -4.67 -17.54
N GLY A 6 9.48 -5.61 -16.64
CA GLY A 6 10.84 -5.86 -16.15
C GLY A 6 11.45 -4.70 -15.36
N THR A 7 10.62 -3.77 -14.87
CA THR A 7 11.08 -2.55 -14.16
C THR A 7 10.98 -2.66 -12.65
N LEU A 8 10.32 -3.71 -12.13
CA LEU A 8 10.05 -3.85 -10.70
C LEU A 8 11.21 -4.55 -9.98
N SER A 9 11.84 -3.83 -9.06
CA SER A 9 12.79 -4.38 -8.08
C SER A 9 12.70 -3.57 -6.79
N ALA A 10 13.14 -4.15 -5.67
CA ALA A 10 13.16 -3.46 -4.37
C ALA A 10 13.94 -2.15 -4.44
N GLY A 11 15.14 -2.20 -5.05
CA GLY A 11 15.99 -1.02 -5.24
C GLY A 11 15.36 0.04 -6.12
N ALA A 12 14.66 -0.35 -7.19
CA ALA A 12 13.93 0.61 -8.02
C ALA A 12 12.80 1.31 -7.23
N VAL A 13 12.03 0.56 -6.44
CA VAL A 13 10.97 1.14 -5.59
C VAL A 13 11.55 2.11 -4.56
N ILE A 14 12.63 1.71 -3.86
CA ILE A 14 13.31 2.57 -2.88
C ILE A 14 13.82 3.86 -3.54
N ASN A 15 14.45 3.74 -4.72
CA ASN A 15 14.98 4.90 -5.45
C ASN A 15 13.88 5.88 -5.88
N GLU A 16 12.74 5.38 -6.36
CA GLU A 16 11.59 6.23 -6.70
C GLU A 16 11.00 6.92 -5.46
N ILE A 17 10.83 6.18 -4.35
CA ILE A 17 10.34 6.78 -3.11
C ILE A 17 11.29 7.91 -2.65
N ASN A 18 12.59 7.64 -2.64
CA ASN A 18 13.61 8.58 -2.20
C ASN A 18 13.78 9.79 -3.14
N SER A 19 13.45 9.65 -4.44
CA SER A 19 13.44 10.78 -5.38
C SER A 19 12.25 11.72 -5.16
N GLY A 20 11.20 11.24 -4.49
CA GLY A 20 10.03 12.00 -4.08
C GLY A 20 8.81 11.69 -4.94
N ILE A 21 7.85 10.98 -4.36
CA ILE A 21 6.55 10.64 -4.96
C ILE A 21 5.39 11.25 -4.17
N ASP A 22 4.21 11.29 -4.78
CA ASP A 22 2.95 11.64 -4.09
C ASP A 22 2.17 10.39 -3.67
N PHE A 23 2.17 9.36 -4.51
CA PHE A 23 1.38 8.15 -4.32
C PHE A 23 2.19 6.88 -4.65
N LEU A 24 2.07 5.88 -3.77
CA LEU A 24 2.50 4.51 -4.03
C LEU A 24 1.27 3.61 -4.15
N ASN A 25 1.14 2.95 -5.29
CA ASN A 25 0.07 2.01 -5.58
C ASN A 25 0.62 0.59 -5.65
N HIS A 26 0.08 -0.28 -4.81
CA HIS A 26 0.47 -1.68 -4.76
C HIS A 26 -0.71 -2.60 -5.10
N SER A 27 -0.57 -3.30 -6.22
CA SER A 27 -1.46 -4.36 -6.68
C SER A 27 -0.68 -5.66 -6.80
N GLY A 28 -0.74 -6.47 -5.75
CA GLY A 28 0.03 -7.70 -5.59
C GLY A 28 -0.35 -8.44 -4.32
N HIS A 29 0.35 -9.52 -4.02
CA HIS A 29 0.19 -10.22 -2.75
C HIS A 29 0.68 -9.37 -1.58
N GLY A 30 0.10 -9.59 -0.41
CA GLY A 30 0.50 -8.89 0.80
C GLY A 30 0.50 -9.85 1.98
N ASN A 31 1.30 -9.50 2.98
CA ASN A 31 1.13 -9.99 4.34
C ASN A 31 1.42 -8.83 5.31
N TYR A 32 1.29 -9.06 6.62
CA TYR A 32 1.59 -8.06 7.64
C TYR A 32 3.01 -7.48 7.49
N ASN A 33 3.97 -8.20 6.94
CA ASN A 33 5.37 -7.76 6.82
C ASN A 33 5.83 -7.38 5.40
N LEU A 34 4.97 -7.48 4.38
CA LEU A 34 5.41 -7.34 2.99
C LEU A 34 4.32 -6.87 2.02
N LEU A 35 4.82 -6.27 0.92
CA LEU A 35 4.12 -5.97 -0.32
C LEU A 35 4.88 -6.68 -1.46
N ASP A 36 4.39 -7.86 -1.84
CA ASP A 36 5.05 -8.71 -2.82
C ASP A 36 4.89 -8.17 -4.25
N PRO A 37 5.89 -8.37 -5.14
CA PRO A 37 6.95 -9.37 -5.02
C PRO A 37 8.32 -8.84 -4.53
N VAL A 38 8.44 -7.56 -4.18
CA VAL A 38 9.78 -6.95 -4.02
C VAL A 38 9.97 -6.10 -2.77
N PHE A 39 8.94 -5.81 -1.98
CA PHE A 39 9.04 -4.81 -0.93
C PHE A 39 8.58 -5.35 0.43
N ASN A 40 9.36 -5.10 1.48
CA ASN A 40 9.07 -5.55 2.84
C ASN A 40 9.46 -4.50 3.88
N ILE A 41 9.23 -4.80 5.16
CA ILE A 41 9.55 -3.90 6.28
C ILE A 41 11.03 -3.45 6.27
N SER A 42 11.98 -4.34 5.96
CA SER A 42 13.40 -3.96 5.88
C SER A 42 13.65 -2.91 4.79
N ASN A 43 12.85 -2.89 3.73
CA ASN A 43 12.91 -1.84 2.72
C ASN A 43 12.33 -0.52 3.23
N VAL A 44 11.28 -0.54 4.06
CA VAL A 44 10.75 0.67 4.73
C VAL A 44 11.83 1.33 5.57
N PHE A 45 12.58 0.56 6.37
CA PHE A 45 13.70 1.09 7.16
C PHE A 45 14.86 1.65 6.33
N SER A 46 14.94 1.30 5.05
CA SER A 46 15.97 1.80 4.13
C SER A 46 15.57 3.09 3.39
N LEU A 47 14.33 3.57 3.60
CA LEU A 47 13.86 4.79 3.00
C LEU A 47 14.57 6.02 3.59
N SER A 48 14.73 7.04 2.76
CA SER A 48 15.35 8.31 3.10
C SER A 48 14.64 9.50 2.43
N ASN A 49 13.41 9.29 1.96
CA ASN A 49 12.59 10.34 1.37
C ASN A 49 12.26 11.43 2.41
N THR A 50 12.34 12.69 1.99
CA THR A 50 11.96 13.85 2.81
C THR A 50 10.52 14.29 2.57
N LYS A 51 9.99 14.02 1.37
CA LYS A 51 8.59 14.25 1.01
C LYS A 51 7.77 13.02 1.39
N PRO A 52 6.83 13.11 2.34
CA PRO A 52 5.94 12.00 2.66
C PRO A 52 4.91 11.78 1.55
N PHE A 53 4.46 10.53 1.39
CA PHE A 53 3.55 10.11 0.31
C PHE A 53 2.37 9.30 0.85
N VAL A 54 1.37 9.03 0.02
CA VAL A 54 0.22 8.17 0.36
C VAL A 54 0.41 6.80 -0.25
N THR A 55 0.25 5.74 0.54
CA THR A 55 0.28 4.37 0.05
C THR A 55 -1.12 3.76 0.02
N ALA A 56 -1.48 3.15 -1.10
CA ALA A 56 -2.67 2.31 -1.23
C ALA A 56 -2.26 0.90 -1.67
N SER A 57 -2.68 -0.12 -0.92
CA SER A 57 -2.41 -1.53 -1.21
C SER A 57 -3.69 -2.35 -1.18
N ILE A 58 -3.90 -3.20 -2.19
CA ILE A 58 -4.92 -4.25 -2.14
C ILE A 58 -4.42 -5.54 -1.48
N GLY A 59 -3.15 -5.63 -1.12
CA GLY A 59 -2.54 -6.84 -0.58
C GLY A 59 -3.19 -7.29 0.74
N CYS A 60 -3.22 -8.59 0.96
CA CYS A 60 -3.75 -9.17 2.19
C CYS A 60 -2.94 -8.70 3.41
N TYR A 61 -3.61 -8.46 4.55
CA TYR A 61 -3.00 -8.18 5.87
C TYR A 61 -1.99 -7.02 5.94
N ALA A 62 -1.74 -6.27 4.86
CA ALA A 62 -0.77 -5.18 4.85
C ALA A 62 -1.15 -4.00 5.77
N GLY A 63 -2.44 -3.91 6.15
CA GLY A 63 -2.97 -2.99 7.15
C GLY A 63 -3.51 -3.70 8.40
N SER A 64 -2.95 -4.84 8.78
CA SER A 64 -3.34 -5.63 9.95
C SER A 64 -2.82 -5.00 11.26
N PHE A 65 -3.30 -3.80 11.58
CA PHE A 65 -2.89 -3.01 12.76
C PHE A 65 -3.37 -3.60 14.10
N ASP A 66 -4.16 -4.66 14.05
CA ASP A 66 -4.52 -5.45 15.22
C ASP A 66 -3.53 -6.61 15.47
N ASN A 67 -2.37 -6.53 14.82
CA ASN A 67 -1.23 -7.45 14.90
C ASN A 67 -1.58 -8.88 14.52
N LYS A 68 -2.54 -9.10 13.60
CA LYS A 68 -2.94 -10.45 13.18
C LYS A 68 -2.30 -10.89 11.87
N ASN A 69 -2.01 -12.17 11.78
CA ASN A 69 -1.74 -12.85 10.50
C ASN A 69 -2.90 -13.76 10.11
N GLU A 70 -2.75 -14.47 8.99
CA GLU A 70 -3.74 -15.43 8.46
C GLU A 70 -4.06 -16.61 9.40
N HIS A 71 -3.27 -16.79 10.46
CA HIS A 71 -3.45 -17.84 11.47
C HIS A 71 -3.90 -17.30 12.83
N GLY A 72 -4.19 -16.00 12.96
CA GLY A 72 -4.68 -15.37 14.19
C GLY A 72 -3.63 -15.08 15.27
N GLY A 73 -2.34 -15.27 14.96
CA GLY A 73 -1.22 -14.98 15.88
C GLY A 73 -0.96 -13.48 16.05
N ASP A 74 -0.20 -13.11 17.09
CA ASP A 74 0.34 -11.76 17.28
C ASP A 74 1.69 -11.64 16.57
N VAL A 75 1.77 -10.77 15.57
CA VAL A 75 2.93 -10.59 14.69
C VAL A 75 3.62 -9.23 14.84
N GLY A 76 3.18 -8.42 15.81
CA GLY A 76 3.58 -7.02 15.92
C GLY A 76 3.02 -6.14 14.80
N ASP A 77 3.59 -4.94 14.69
CA ASP A 77 3.15 -3.91 13.74
C ASP A 77 3.18 -4.42 12.30
N CYS A 78 2.16 -4.05 11.52
CA CYS A 78 2.12 -4.32 10.10
C CYS A 78 2.98 -3.32 9.29
N ILE A 79 3.29 -3.67 8.05
CA ILE A 79 4.07 -2.84 7.12
C ILE A 79 3.41 -1.47 6.91
N GLY A 80 2.08 -1.40 6.95
CA GLY A 80 1.34 -0.16 6.91
C GLY A 80 1.64 0.77 8.08
N GLU A 81 1.84 0.22 9.28
CA GLU A 81 2.25 1.00 10.46
C GLU A 81 3.69 1.48 10.33
N TYR A 82 4.60 0.64 9.85
CA TYR A 82 5.99 1.07 9.61
C TYR A 82 6.06 2.21 8.59
N PHE A 83 5.26 2.18 7.51
CA PHE A 83 5.22 3.29 6.56
C PHE A 83 4.88 4.63 7.21
N VAL A 84 4.05 4.67 8.24
CA VAL A 84 3.57 5.94 8.86
C VAL A 84 4.29 6.30 10.15
N LYS A 85 4.98 5.36 10.80
CA LYS A 85 5.69 5.57 12.09
C LYS A 85 7.16 5.94 11.92
N GLU A 86 7.78 5.52 10.82
CA GLU A 86 9.19 5.80 10.55
C GLU A 86 9.44 7.27 10.18
N SER A 87 10.68 7.73 10.36
CA SER A 87 11.06 9.13 10.08
C SER A 87 11.06 9.47 8.58
N ALA A 88 11.33 8.45 7.74
CA ALA A 88 11.07 8.44 6.32
C ALA A 88 9.90 7.48 6.04
N GLY A 89 9.20 7.66 4.93
CA GLY A 89 7.99 6.91 4.62
C GLY A 89 6.82 7.79 4.21
N GLY A 90 5.60 7.39 4.59
CA GLY A 90 4.34 7.94 4.12
C GLY A 90 3.60 8.78 5.16
N ALA A 91 2.71 9.65 4.67
CA ALA A 91 1.75 10.40 5.49
C ALA A 91 0.49 9.58 5.81
N ALA A 92 0.17 8.58 4.98
CA ALA A 92 -1.00 7.74 5.16
C ALA A 92 -0.79 6.38 4.48
N PHE A 93 -1.39 5.34 5.06
CA PHE A 93 -1.44 4.00 4.50
C PHE A 93 -2.89 3.50 4.47
N MET A 94 -3.32 3.03 3.30
CA MET A 94 -4.58 2.32 3.14
C MET A 94 -4.28 0.89 2.71
N GLY A 95 -4.83 -0.07 3.44
CA GLY A 95 -4.70 -1.47 3.10
C GLY A 95 -5.68 -2.33 3.86
N ASN A 96 -5.68 -3.61 3.51
CA ASN A 96 -6.57 -4.58 4.12
C ASN A 96 -6.01 -5.08 5.45
N SER A 97 -6.83 -5.08 6.50
CA SER A 97 -6.49 -5.76 7.76
C SER A 97 -6.60 -7.28 7.64
N ARG A 98 -7.25 -7.78 6.58
CA ARG A 98 -7.48 -9.21 6.29
C ARG A 98 -7.23 -9.48 4.81
N TYR A 99 -7.84 -10.54 4.28
CA TYR A 99 -7.75 -10.89 2.87
C TYR A 99 -8.25 -9.77 1.95
N GLY A 100 -7.38 -9.36 1.03
CA GLY A 100 -7.75 -8.59 -0.14
C GLY A 100 -8.09 -9.54 -1.27
N TRP A 101 -9.37 -9.60 -1.64
CA TRP A 101 -9.82 -10.44 -2.76
C TRP A 101 -9.47 -9.78 -4.08
N PHE A 102 -9.19 -10.60 -5.10
CA PHE A 102 -8.79 -10.14 -6.42
C PHE A 102 -9.36 -11.07 -7.49
N GLU A 103 -9.28 -10.62 -8.74
CA GLU A 103 -9.61 -11.39 -9.93
C GLU A 103 -8.36 -11.38 -10.83
N GLU A 104 -8.03 -12.52 -11.44
CA GLU A 104 -6.76 -12.71 -12.16
C GLU A 104 -6.73 -11.97 -13.50
N GLU A 105 -7.88 -11.86 -14.18
CA GLU A 105 -7.99 -11.24 -15.50
C GLU A 105 -8.31 -9.74 -15.43
N ASP A 106 -8.82 -9.25 -14.29
CA ASP A 106 -9.27 -7.89 -14.07
C ASP A 106 -8.84 -7.36 -12.68
N ALA A 107 -7.73 -6.61 -12.69
CA ALA A 107 -7.18 -5.94 -11.50
C ALA A 107 -8.13 -4.88 -10.89
N THR A 108 -9.24 -4.55 -11.54
CA THR A 108 -10.25 -3.60 -11.04
C THR A 108 -11.39 -4.26 -10.26
N LYS A 109 -11.36 -5.58 -10.05
CA LYS A 109 -12.41 -6.30 -9.30
C LYS A 109 -12.08 -6.50 -7.81
N TYR A 110 -13.12 -6.62 -7.01
CA TYR A 110 -13.06 -6.91 -5.57
C TYR A 110 -12.28 -5.86 -4.75
N SER A 111 -11.01 -6.10 -4.41
CA SER A 111 -10.22 -5.06 -3.74
C SER A 111 -9.82 -3.94 -4.71
N GLY A 112 -9.68 -4.27 -5.99
CA GLY A 112 -9.31 -3.33 -7.04
C GLY A 112 -10.32 -2.21 -7.24
N GLU A 113 -11.62 -2.51 -7.19
CA GLU A 113 -12.70 -1.53 -7.38
C GLU A 113 -12.66 -0.45 -6.30
N PHE A 114 -12.38 -0.83 -5.05
CA PHE A 114 -12.25 0.12 -3.94
C PHE A 114 -11.03 1.03 -4.12
N MET A 115 -9.93 0.52 -4.67
CA MET A 115 -8.75 1.33 -5.00
C MET A 115 -9.02 2.28 -6.16
N VAL A 116 -9.69 1.81 -7.23
CA VAL A 116 -10.10 2.65 -8.36
C VAL A 116 -11.04 3.77 -7.90
N ALA A 117 -12.07 3.43 -7.12
CA ALA A 117 -13.04 4.39 -6.61
C ALA A 117 -12.41 5.40 -5.63
N PHE A 118 -11.40 5.00 -4.86
CA PHE A 118 -10.63 5.93 -4.03
C PHE A 118 -9.93 6.99 -4.89
N TYR A 119 -9.25 6.57 -5.96
CA TYR A 119 -8.56 7.51 -6.85
C TYR A 119 -9.52 8.35 -7.69
N ASP A 120 -10.66 7.80 -8.09
CA ASP A 120 -11.73 8.58 -8.71
C ASP A 120 -12.25 9.68 -7.77
N ALA A 121 -12.45 9.35 -6.49
CA ALA A 121 -12.85 10.32 -5.49
C ALA A 121 -11.84 11.46 -5.33
N LEU A 122 -10.54 11.15 -5.32
CA LEU A 122 -9.49 12.17 -5.21
C LEU A 122 -9.36 13.03 -6.48
N PHE A 123 -9.26 12.39 -7.64
CA PHE A 123 -8.81 13.07 -8.86
C PHE A 123 -9.96 13.53 -9.77
N ASN A 124 -11.11 12.87 -9.73
CA ASN A 124 -12.25 13.20 -10.59
C ASN A 124 -13.39 13.86 -9.80
N SER A 125 -13.59 13.49 -8.53
CA SER A 125 -14.60 14.12 -7.66
C SER A 125 -14.09 15.31 -6.84
N GLY A 126 -12.78 15.60 -6.88
CA GLY A 126 -12.17 16.74 -6.19
C GLY A 126 -12.12 16.61 -4.67
N MET A 127 -12.23 15.40 -4.11
CA MET A 127 -12.13 15.20 -2.66
C MET A 127 -10.68 15.36 -2.20
N THR A 128 -10.44 16.23 -1.22
CA THR A 128 -9.08 16.52 -0.72
C THR A 128 -8.77 15.87 0.62
N ARG A 129 -9.73 15.14 1.20
CA ARG A 129 -9.59 14.46 2.50
C ARG A 129 -9.53 12.96 2.27
N LEU A 130 -8.36 12.36 2.50
CA LEU A 130 -8.09 10.95 2.22
C LEU A 130 -9.07 10.01 2.92
N GLY A 131 -9.39 10.27 4.20
CA GLY A 131 -10.35 9.45 4.95
C GLY A 131 -11.77 9.49 4.37
N GLU A 132 -12.22 10.65 3.90
CA GLU A 132 -13.55 10.79 3.26
C GLU A 132 -13.57 10.12 1.89
N ALA A 133 -12.48 10.26 1.11
CA ALA A 133 -12.34 9.60 -0.19
C ALA A 133 -12.35 8.06 -0.05
N PHE A 134 -11.66 7.53 0.97
CA PHE A 134 -11.67 6.10 1.28
C PHE A 134 -13.01 5.61 1.81
N ALA A 135 -13.74 6.42 2.57
CA ALA A 135 -15.08 6.07 3.01
C ALA A 135 -16.07 6.03 1.84
N LYS A 136 -15.95 6.95 0.88
CA LYS A 136 -16.78 6.99 -0.33
C LYS A 136 -16.52 5.82 -1.28
N SER A 137 -15.32 5.24 -1.26
CA SER A 137 -14.98 4.19 -2.21
C SER A 137 -15.68 2.87 -1.94
N LYS A 138 -16.29 2.70 -0.76
CA LYS A 138 -16.99 1.49 -0.29
C LYS A 138 -18.50 1.61 -0.37
#